data_AF-A0A0C2G4F2-F1
#
_entry.id   AF-A0A0C2G4F2-F1
#
_cell.length_a   1.000
_cell.length_b   1.000
_cell.length_c   1.000
_cell.angle_alpha   90.00
_cell.angle_beta   90.00
_cell.angle_gamma   90.00
#
_symmetry.space_group_name_H-M   'P 1'
#
loop_
_entity.id
_entity.type
_entity.pdbx_description
1 polymer ?
#
loop_
_entity_poly.entity_id
_entity_poly.type
_entity_poly.pdbx_seq_one_letter_code
_entity_poly.pdbx_strand_id
1 'polypeptide(L)'
;VDVHGLTVHIQLFNGKFFYCTDKTKRFAYQCHGQFFIFDNQNEPPRVEQREWRLRPFNYDNTINAMLTLFVVTTGEGWPGIRQNSMDTTFEDQGPSPFYRVEVSSGFMESLFSYAYP
;
A
#
# COMPACT_ATOMS: atom_id res chain seq x y z
N VAL A 1 16.56 -4.92 12.37
CA VAL A 1 15.12 -4.61 12.53
C VAL A 1 14.96 -3.94 13.88
N ASP A 2 14.78 -2.62 13.90
CA ASP A 2 14.55 -1.87 15.14
C ASP A 2 13.08 -2.01 15.58
N VAL A 3 12.87 -2.46 16.82
CA VAL A 3 11.55 -2.66 17.41
C VAL A 3 10.81 -1.33 17.59
N HIS A 4 11.53 -0.24 17.88
CA HIS A 4 10.92 1.08 18.00
C HIS A 4 10.38 1.55 16.65
N GLY A 5 11.19 1.48 15.58
CA GLY A 5 10.74 1.73 14.21
C GLY A 5 9.53 0.88 13.81
N LEU A 6 9.50 -0.41 14.15
CA LEU A 6 8.37 -1.31 13.84
C LEU A 6 7.04 -0.80 14.44
N THR A 7 7.04 -0.39 15.70
CA THR A 7 5.82 0.09 16.37
C THR A 7 5.27 1.37 15.73
N VAL A 8 6.14 2.29 15.29
CA VAL A 8 5.73 3.54 14.64
C VAL A 8 4.97 3.27 13.34
N HIS A 9 5.46 2.35 12.49
CA HIS A 9 4.77 2.02 11.24
C HIS A 9 3.42 1.37 11.45
N ILE A 10 3.34 0.42 12.39
CA ILE A 10 2.07 -0.25 12.68
C ILE A 10 1.04 0.79 13.11
N GLN A 11 1.39 1.70 14.03
CA GLN A 11 0.46 2.74 14.45
C GLN A 11 0.08 3.72 13.33
N LEU A 12 1.02 4.03 12.43
CA LEU A 12 0.78 4.99 11.35
C LEU A 12 -0.06 4.39 10.20
N PHE A 13 0.16 3.12 9.86
CA PHE A 13 -0.28 2.51 8.60
C PHE A 13 -1.27 1.35 8.75
N ASN A 14 -1.51 0.84 9.95
CA ASN A 14 -2.46 -0.25 10.18
C ASN A 14 -3.84 0.08 9.59
N GLY A 15 -4.37 -0.85 8.78
CA GLY A 15 -5.68 -0.76 8.15
C GLY A 15 -5.75 0.17 6.94
N LYS A 16 -4.62 0.75 6.50
CA LYS A 16 -4.60 1.80 5.44
C LYS A 16 -4.02 1.32 4.11
N PHE A 17 -3.67 0.04 4.01
CA PHE A 17 -3.07 -0.59 2.82
C PHE A 17 -4.08 -1.31 1.92
N PHE A 18 -5.38 -1.09 2.13
CA PHE A 18 -6.42 -1.65 1.29
C PHE A 18 -6.62 -0.82 0.00
N TYR A 19 -7.05 -1.49 -1.07
CA TYR A 19 -7.38 -0.85 -2.34
C TYR A 19 -8.51 -1.61 -3.05
N CYS A 20 -9.26 -0.91 -3.90
CA CYS A 20 -10.22 -1.54 -4.79
C CYS A 20 -9.54 -1.99 -6.09
N THR A 21 -9.94 -3.13 -6.65
CA THR A 21 -9.51 -3.55 -7.99
C THR A 21 -9.92 -2.56 -9.08
N ASP A 22 -11.03 -1.85 -8.88
CA ASP A 22 -11.49 -0.73 -9.71
C ASP A 22 -10.95 0.61 -9.17
N LYS A 23 -10.01 1.22 -9.89
CA LYS A 23 -9.36 2.49 -9.52
C LYS A 23 -10.33 3.68 -9.44
N THR A 24 -11.53 3.56 -10.01
CA THR A 24 -12.54 4.62 -9.94
C THR A 24 -13.28 4.65 -8.60
N LYS A 25 -13.14 3.61 -7.77
CA LYS A 25 -13.77 3.50 -6.46
C LYS A 25 -12.75 3.71 -5.36
N ARG A 26 -12.99 4.74 -4.54
CA ARG A 26 -12.09 5.11 -3.45
C ARG A 26 -12.48 4.48 -2.12
N PHE A 27 -13.76 4.23 -1.87
CA PHE A 27 -14.22 3.77 -0.56
C PHE A 27 -14.58 2.28 -0.58
N ALA A 28 -14.35 1.58 0.53
CA ALA A 28 -14.65 0.16 0.68
C ALA A 28 -16.11 -0.17 0.33
N TYR A 29 -17.06 0.63 0.85
CA TYR A 29 -18.51 0.47 0.58
C TYR A 29 -18.91 0.68 -0.89
N GLN A 30 -18.03 1.28 -1.71
CA GLN A 30 -18.25 1.47 -3.14
C GLN A 30 -17.63 0.32 -3.98
N CYS A 31 -16.78 -0.50 -3.38
CA CYS A 31 -16.02 -1.55 -4.06
C CYS A 31 -16.81 -2.87 -4.15
N HIS A 32 -18.00 -2.81 -4.77
CA HIS A 32 -18.87 -3.96 -4.96
C HIS A 32 -19.44 -4.01 -6.38
N GLY A 33 -19.90 -5.20 -6.80
CA GLY A 33 -20.41 -5.44 -8.15
C GLY A 33 -19.30 -5.61 -9.19
N GLN A 34 -19.62 -5.39 -10.45
CA GLN A 34 -18.71 -5.65 -11.58
C GLN A 34 -18.20 -4.36 -12.23
N PHE A 35 -17.06 -4.45 -12.90
CA PHE A 35 -16.48 -3.39 -13.72
C PHE A 35 -15.86 -3.97 -15.00
N PHE A 36 -15.67 -3.11 -16.00
CA PHE A 36 -15.08 -3.47 -17.28
C PHE A 36 -13.59 -3.17 -17.27
N ILE A 37 -12.79 -4.12 -17.76
CA ILE A 37 -11.37 -3.92 -18.04
C ILE A 37 -11.16 -3.92 -19.55
N PHE A 38 -10.51 -2.86 -20.02
CA PHE A 38 -10.15 -2.67 -21.42
C PHE A 38 -8.64 -2.90 -21.57
N ASP A 39 -8.24 -4.11 -21.94
CA ASP A 39 -6.82 -4.42 -22.17
C ASP A 39 -6.31 -3.88 -23.50
N ASN A 40 -7.15 -3.98 -24.53
CA ASN A 40 -6.85 -3.54 -25.89
C ASN A 40 -8.07 -2.81 -26.48
N GLN A 41 -7.83 -1.76 -27.27
CA GLN A 41 -8.89 -0.95 -27.88
C GLN A 41 -9.73 -1.73 -28.90
N ASN A 42 -9.16 -2.80 -29.47
CA ASN A 42 -9.79 -3.59 -30.54
C ASN A 42 -10.51 -4.85 -30.04
N GLU A 43 -10.49 -5.12 -28.74
CA GLU A 43 -11.10 -6.33 -28.15
C GLU A 43 -12.30 -5.94 -27.26
N PRO A 44 -13.33 -6.80 -27.17
CA PRO A 44 -14.42 -6.55 -26.24
C PRO A 44 -13.88 -6.52 -24.79
N PRO A 45 -14.39 -5.62 -23.94
CA PRO A 45 -13.92 -5.53 -22.56
C PRO A 45 -14.28 -6.81 -21.80
N ARG A 46 -13.38 -7.24 -20.92
CA ARG A 46 -13.68 -8.29 -19.95
C ARG A 46 -14.47 -7.70 -18.78
N VAL A 47 -15.33 -8.52 -18.19
CA VAL A 47 -16.05 -8.17 -16.96
C VAL A 47 -15.34 -8.82 -15.79
N GLU A 48 -14.93 -8.03 -14.81
CA GLU A 48 -14.34 -8.52 -13.56
C GLU A 48 -15.15 -8.05 -12.34
N GLN A 49 -15.05 -8.81 -11.25
CA GLN A 49 -15.65 -8.44 -9.97
C GLN A 49 -14.79 -7.40 -9.27
N ARG A 50 -15.42 -6.41 -8.64
CA ARG A 50 -14.76 -5.48 -7.73
C ARG A 50 -14.41 -6.22 -6.45
N GLU A 51 -13.16 -6.10 -6.04
CA GLU A 51 -12.67 -6.68 -4.80
C GLU A 51 -11.89 -5.64 -4.01
N TRP A 52 -12.20 -5.56 -2.72
CA TRP A 52 -11.45 -4.78 -1.75
C TRP A 52 -10.30 -5.63 -1.23
N ARG A 53 -9.09 -5.38 -1.74
CA ARG A 53 -7.92 -6.22 -1.51
C ARG A 53 -6.92 -5.53 -0.58
N LEU A 54 -6.27 -6.32 0.26
CA LEU A 54 -5.12 -5.89 1.05
C LEU A 54 -3.84 -6.06 0.23
N ARG A 55 -2.92 -5.09 0.30
CA ARG A 55 -1.58 -5.23 -0.30
C ARG A 55 -0.79 -6.35 0.41
N PRO A 56 0.00 -7.16 -0.32
CA PRO A 56 0.78 -8.26 0.27
C PRO A 56 1.82 -7.77 1.29
N PHE A 57 2.41 -6.60 1.04
CA PHE A 57 3.26 -5.89 2.00
C PHE A 57 2.44 -4.76 2.65
N ASN A 58 2.21 -4.88 3.94
CA ASN A 58 1.39 -4.00 4.77
C ASN A 58 1.89 -4.00 6.23
N TYR A 59 1.28 -3.16 7.06
CA TYR A 59 1.66 -2.95 8.46
C TYR A 59 0.52 -3.27 9.46
N ASP A 60 -0.44 -4.12 9.06
CA ASP A 60 -1.66 -4.38 9.86
C ASP A 60 -1.38 -5.25 11.09
N ASN A 61 -0.31 -6.05 11.05
CA ASN A 61 0.13 -6.86 12.17
C ASN A 61 1.65 -6.97 12.21
N THR A 62 2.18 -7.45 13.33
CA THR A 62 3.61 -7.55 13.59
C THR A 62 4.36 -8.36 12.54
N ILE A 63 3.81 -9.49 12.09
CA ILE A 63 4.48 -10.38 11.13
C ILE A 63 4.56 -9.72 9.76
N ASN A 64 3.45 -9.15 9.27
CA ASN A 64 3.42 -8.44 8.00
C ASN A 64 4.32 -7.20 8.02
N ALA A 65 4.34 -6.46 9.13
CA ALA A 65 5.20 -5.30 9.29
C ALA A 65 6.69 -5.69 9.31
N MET A 66 7.05 -6.79 9.98
CA MET A 66 8.42 -7.32 9.96
C MET A 66 8.84 -7.75 8.54
N LEU A 67 7.98 -8.47 7.82
CA LEU A 67 8.23 -8.87 6.43
C LEU A 67 8.39 -7.65 5.50
N THR A 68 7.48 -6.69 5.60
CA THR A 68 7.52 -5.45 4.82
C THR A 68 8.81 -4.67 5.08
N LEU A 69 9.22 -4.54 6.35
CA LEU A 69 10.48 -3.89 6.71
C LEU A 69 11.69 -4.65 6.18
N PHE A 70 11.71 -5.98 6.30
CA PHE A 70 12.79 -6.79 5.76
C PHE A 70 13.00 -6.50 4.27
N VAL A 71 11.94 -6.56 3.47
CA VAL A 71 11.98 -6.30 2.02
C VAL A 71 12.43 -4.88 1.69
N VAL A 72 11.96 -3.88 2.44
CA VAL A 72 12.43 -2.49 2.26
C VAL A 72 13.93 -2.36 2.58
N THR A 73 14.42 -3.01 3.64
CA THR A 73 15.82 -2.93 4.06
C THR A 73 16.79 -3.73 3.20
N THR A 74 16.34 -4.80 2.54
CA THR A 74 17.17 -5.55 1.58
C THR A 74 17.21 -4.91 0.19
N GLY A 75 16.34 -3.92 -0.06
CA GLY A 75 16.32 -3.17 -1.31
C GLY A 75 15.62 -3.89 -2.45
N GLU A 76 14.87 -4.96 -2.20
CA GLU A 76 14.11 -5.68 -3.23
C GLU A 76 12.68 -5.15 -3.29
N GLY A 77 12.22 -4.59 -4.42
CA GLY A 77 10.82 -4.15 -4.56
C GLY A 77 10.38 -2.97 -3.67
N TRP A 78 11.31 -2.36 -2.92
CA TRP A 78 11.04 -1.23 -2.03
C TRP A 78 10.38 0.00 -2.67
N PRO A 79 10.60 0.36 -3.96
CA PRO A 79 9.97 1.56 -4.52
C PRO A 79 8.44 1.46 -4.51
N GLY A 80 7.90 0.26 -4.76
CA GLY A 80 6.46 0.02 -4.71
C GLY A 80 5.90 0.07 -3.29
N ILE A 81 6.63 -0.45 -2.29
CA ILE A 81 6.23 -0.40 -0.88
C ILE A 81 6.24 1.06 -0.39
N ARG A 82 7.28 1.82 -0.74
CA ARG A 82 7.38 3.25 -0.44
C ARG A 82 6.22 4.02 -1.07
N GLN A 83 5.94 3.80 -2.36
CA GLN A 83 4.83 4.47 -3.04
C GLN A 83 3.47 4.14 -2.39
N ASN A 84 3.20 2.87 -2.12
CA ASN A 84 1.98 2.48 -1.41
C ASN A 84 1.86 3.15 -0.03
N SER A 85 2.99 3.29 0.69
CA SER A 85 3.03 4.00 1.97
C SER A 85 2.69 5.49 1.83
N MET A 86 3.18 6.16 0.78
CA MET A 86 2.87 7.57 0.48
C MET A 86 1.41 7.77 0.08
N ASP A 87 0.80 6.79 -0.57
CA ASP A 87 -0.58 6.88 -1.06
C ASP A 87 -1.63 6.45 -0.03
N THR A 88 -1.23 5.89 1.12
CA THR A 88 -2.16 5.47 2.17
C THR A 88 -2.96 6.62 2.74
N THR A 89 -4.27 6.43 2.94
CA THR A 89 -5.18 7.48 3.42
C THR A 89 -5.71 7.19 4.83
N PHE A 90 -6.96 6.78 4.95
CA PHE A 90 -7.64 6.38 6.17
C PHE A 90 -8.11 4.93 6.04
N GLU A 91 -8.60 4.37 7.15
CA GLU A 91 -9.30 3.08 7.11
C GLU A 91 -10.52 3.19 6.19
N ASP A 92 -10.83 2.09 5.48
CA ASP A 92 -11.88 2.00 4.46
C ASP A 92 -11.76 2.96 3.27
N GLN A 93 -10.62 3.65 3.13
CA GLN A 93 -10.30 4.52 2.02
C GLN A 93 -9.08 3.99 1.26
N GLY A 94 -9.22 3.94 -0.06
CA GLY A 94 -8.20 3.46 -0.97
C GLY A 94 -7.07 4.46 -1.14
N PRO A 95 -6.04 4.08 -1.91
CA PRO A 95 -4.87 4.92 -2.10
C PRO A 95 -5.23 6.23 -2.80
N SER A 96 -4.63 7.33 -2.34
CA SER A 96 -4.72 8.65 -2.96
C SER A 96 -3.30 9.15 -3.23
N PRO A 97 -2.93 9.43 -4.50
CA PRO A 97 -1.58 9.84 -4.85
C PRO A 97 -1.07 10.98 -3.96
N PHE A 98 0.13 10.82 -3.41
CA PHE A 98 0.85 11.84 -2.63
C PHE A 98 0.18 12.29 -1.32
N TYR A 99 -0.75 11.51 -0.75
CA TYR A 99 -1.49 11.91 0.43
C TYR A 99 -0.63 12.08 1.70
N ARG A 100 0.41 11.25 1.88
CA ARG A 100 1.35 11.28 3.02
C ARG A 100 2.81 11.39 2.58
N VAL A 101 3.09 12.12 1.51
CA VAL A 101 4.43 12.17 0.90
C VAL A 101 5.52 12.58 1.90
N GLU A 102 5.30 13.62 2.71
CA GLU A 102 6.32 14.14 3.64
C GLU A 102 6.68 13.14 4.74
N VAL A 103 5.67 12.59 5.42
CA VAL A 103 5.87 11.65 6.54
C VAL A 103 6.44 10.33 6.03
N SER A 104 5.92 9.80 4.92
CA SER A 104 6.34 8.51 4.39
C SER A 104 7.72 8.56 3.72
N SER A 105 8.07 9.65 3.02
CA SER A 105 9.41 9.78 2.42
C SER A 105 10.49 9.94 3.48
N GLY A 106 10.29 10.83 4.46
CA GLY A 106 11.26 11.04 5.53
C GLY A 106 11.48 9.80 6.38
N PHE A 107 10.42 9.03 6.64
CA PHE A 107 10.55 7.75 7.35
C PHE A 107 11.33 6.71 6.53
N MET A 108 11.06 6.60 5.23
CA MET A 108 11.76 5.63 4.39
C MET A 108 13.25 5.98 4.22
N GLU A 109 13.58 7.27 4.09
CA GLU A 109 14.97 7.74 4.07
C GLU A 109 15.73 7.39 5.36
N SER A 110 15.10 7.57 6.52
CA SER A 110 15.74 7.20 7.80
C SER A 110 16.00 5.70 7.92
N LEU A 111 15.10 4.84 7.41
CA LEU A 111 15.34 3.40 7.34
C LEU A 111 16.52 3.04 6.44
N PHE A 112 16.63 3.63 5.25
CA PHE A 112 17.74 3.34 4.34
C PHE A 112 19.08 3.80 4.92
N SER A 113 19.13 4.95 5.57
CA SER A 113 20.33 5.44 6.26
C SER A 113 20.76 4.52 7.42
N TYR A 114 19.82 3.80 8.05
CA TYR A 114 20.13 2.85 9.12
C TYR A 114 20.54 1.47 8.59
N ALA A 115 19.94 1.02 7.48
CA ALA A 115 20.23 -0.27 6.86
C ALA A 115 21.55 -0.29 6.07
N TYR A 116 21.95 0.86 5.52
CA TYR A 116 23.18 1.05 4.74
C TYR A 116 23.99 2.22 5.32
N PRO A 117 24.84 1.99 6.35
CA PRO A 117 25.68 3.01 6.97
C PRO A 117 26.81 3.50 6.07
#